data_AF-A0A257UQ73-F1
#
_entry.id   AF-A0A257UQ73-F1
#
_cell.length_a   1.000
_cell.length_b   1.000
_cell.length_c   1.000
_cell.angle_alpha   90.00
_cell.angle_beta   90.00
_cell.angle_gamma   90.00
#
_symmetry.space_group_name_H-M   'P 1'
#
loop_
_entity.id
_entity.type
_entity.pdbx_description
1 polymer ?
#
loop_
_entity_poly.entity_id
_entity_poly.type
_entity_poly.pdbx_seq_one_letter_code
_entity_poly.pdbx_strand_id
1 'polypeptide(L)'
;PCALGAICGPAPVAVFAVAAVQGLLSMAGFALFGVRFPVLLGALCMAFSPIPLVGPMIVWIPVAARLALDGQHGRAALLALWFALVVGTSDNVVRPILVGSRSRLPAAIVVVGVLGGVRAFGAMGIFLGPIILASAVAVVDALLLSPEPGADRP
;
A
#
# COMPACT_ATOMS: atom_id res chain seq x y z
N PRO A 1 30.03 -0.54 -6.58
CA PRO A 1 29.07 0.50 -7.07
C PRO A 1 27.59 0.06 -7.12
N CYS A 2 27.27 -1.21 -7.45
CA CYS A 2 25.87 -1.66 -7.64
C CYS A 2 25.04 -1.80 -6.34
N ALA A 3 25.66 -2.14 -5.21
CA ALA A 3 24.96 -2.22 -3.93
C ALA A 3 24.54 -0.83 -3.40
N LEU A 4 25.37 0.20 -3.62
CA LEU A 4 25.00 1.59 -3.29
C LEU A 4 23.92 2.12 -4.24
N GLY A 5 23.92 1.74 -5.52
CA GLY A 5 22.88 2.11 -6.48
C GLY A 5 21.51 1.48 -6.19
N ALA A 6 21.48 0.32 -5.53
CA ALA A 6 20.24 -0.30 -5.05
C ALA A 6 19.65 0.42 -3.83
N ILE A 7 20.47 1.12 -3.03
CA ILE A 7 20.07 1.93 -1.86
C ILE A 7 19.81 3.40 -2.26
N CYS A 8 20.55 3.90 -3.24
CA CYS A 8 20.49 5.29 -3.75
C CYS A 8 19.64 5.42 -5.01
N GLY A 9 19.00 4.34 -5.46
CA GLY A 9 18.03 4.37 -6.56
C GLY A 9 16.75 5.12 -6.17
N PRO A 10 15.90 5.52 -7.12
CA PRO A 10 14.65 6.21 -6.83
C PRO A 10 13.66 5.35 -5.99
N ALA A 11 13.83 4.02 -5.98
CA ALA A 11 12.91 3.10 -5.32
C ALA A 11 12.99 3.09 -3.77
N PRO A 12 14.16 2.92 -3.11
CA PRO A 12 14.25 3.01 -1.66
C PRO A 12 13.81 4.36 -1.10
N VAL A 13 14.26 5.45 -1.73
CA VAL A 13 13.90 6.82 -1.32
C VAL A 13 12.39 7.02 -1.37
N ALA A 14 11.73 6.50 -2.40
CA ALA A 14 10.28 6.52 -2.50
C ALA A 14 9.59 5.71 -1.39
N VAL A 15 10.13 4.56 -0.99
CA VAL A 15 9.56 3.75 0.10
C VAL A 15 9.65 4.52 1.43
N PHE A 16 10.78 5.14 1.75
CA PHE A 16 10.92 5.94 2.97
C PHE A 16 10.03 7.19 2.97
N ALA A 17 9.90 7.87 1.82
CA ALA A 17 9.02 9.03 1.68
C ALA A 17 7.55 8.65 1.84
N VAL A 18 7.10 7.57 1.21
CA VAL A 18 5.73 7.03 1.39
C VAL A 18 5.51 6.65 2.85
N ALA A 19 6.46 5.96 3.49
CA ALA A 19 6.37 5.57 4.89
C ALA A 19 6.22 6.76 5.84
N ALA A 20 6.98 7.84 5.60
CA ALA A 20 6.88 9.06 6.39
C ALA A 20 5.50 9.72 6.25
N VAL A 21 5.01 9.90 5.01
CA VAL A 21 3.69 10.50 4.74
C VAL A 21 2.58 9.64 5.36
N GLN A 22 2.64 8.33 5.16
CA GLN A 22 1.65 7.38 5.66
C GLN A 22 1.64 7.32 7.19
N GLY A 23 2.82 7.32 7.82
CA GLY A 23 2.96 7.38 9.28
C GLY A 23 2.36 8.65 9.88
N LEU A 24 2.63 9.81 9.27
CA LEU A 24 2.07 11.10 9.69
C LEU A 24 0.54 11.14 9.52
N LEU A 25 0.01 10.69 8.37
CA LEU A 25 -1.43 10.61 8.12
C LEU A 25 -2.15 9.65 9.08
N SER A 26 -1.50 8.53 9.41
CA SER A 26 -2.02 7.55 10.38
C SER A 26 -2.04 8.14 11.79
N MET A 27 -0.96 8.82 12.20
CA MET A 27 -0.87 9.52 13.48
C MET A 27 -1.96 10.60 13.61
N ALA A 28 -2.15 11.42 12.57
CA ALA A 28 -3.18 12.43 12.52
C ALA A 28 -4.58 11.81 12.64
N GLY A 29 -4.85 10.71 11.93
CA GLY A 29 -6.11 9.97 12.05
C GLY A 29 -6.36 9.51 13.49
N PHE A 30 -5.40 8.81 14.09
CA PHE A 30 -5.55 8.34 15.48
C PHE A 30 -5.75 9.49 16.48
N ALA A 31 -5.09 10.64 16.28
CA ALA A 31 -5.25 11.82 17.12
C ALA A 31 -6.65 12.45 16.96
N LEU A 32 -7.14 12.63 15.72
CA LEU A 32 -8.45 13.22 15.44
C LEU A 32 -9.60 12.41 16.05
N PHE A 33 -9.51 11.08 16.01
CA PHE A 33 -10.58 10.20 16.50
C PHE A 33 -10.43 9.82 17.98
N GLY A 34 -9.49 10.44 18.70
CA GLY A 34 -9.34 10.28 20.16
C GLY A 34 -8.81 8.91 20.58
N VAL A 35 -8.03 8.26 19.72
CA VAL A 35 -7.39 6.97 20.04
C VAL A 35 -6.22 7.20 21.00
N ARG A 36 -6.08 6.32 22.00
CA ARG A 36 -4.99 6.38 22.97
C ARG A 36 -3.65 6.07 22.30
N PHE A 37 -2.62 6.88 22.58
CA PHE A 37 -1.26 6.75 22.03
C PHE A 37 -1.16 6.90 20.49
N PRO A 38 -1.64 8.01 19.90
CA PRO A 38 -1.66 8.20 18.44
C PRO A 38 -0.25 8.20 17.83
N VAL A 39 0.74 8.72 18.56
CA VAL A 39 2.15 8.74 18.13
C VAL A 39 2.70 7.33 17.98
N LEU A 40 2.46 6.46 18.97
CA LEU A 40 2.93 5.08 18.97
C LEU A 40 2.29 4.28 17.83
N LEU A 41 0.97 4.40 17.66
CA LEU A 41 0.24 3.68 16.61
C LEU A 41 0.62 4.17 15.20
N GLY A 42 0.82 5.48 15.04
CA GLY A 42 1.33 6.06 13.79
C GLY A 42 2.75 5.59 13.46
N ALA A 43 3.64 5.53 14.45
CA ALA A 43 4.98 4.98 14.29
C ALA A 43 4.95 3.48 13.94
N LEU A 44 4.01 2.72 14.49
CA LEU A 44 3.80 1.32 14.15
C LEU A 44 3.35 1.16 12.68
N CYS A 45 2.43 2.01 12.21
CA CYS A 45 2.03 2.04 10.80
C CYS A 45 3.22 2.38 9.89
N MET A 46 4.08 3.33 10.31
CA MET A 46 5.31 3.69 9.58
C MET A 46 6.28 2.50 9.51
N ALA A 47 6.46 1.76 10.61
CA ALA A 47 7.31 0.57 10.65
C ALA A 47 6.80 -0.56 9.72
N PHE A 48 5.48 -0.70 9.57
CA PHE A 48 4.85 -1.69 8.69
C PHE A 48 4.59 -1.20 7.24
N SER A 49 4.92 0.04 6.91
CA SER A 49 4.77 0.62 5.57
C SER A 49 5.41 -0.18 4.41
N PRO A 50 6.48 -0.99 4.59
CA PRO A 50 7.02 -1.81 3.50
C PRO A 50 6.00 -2.75 2.85
N ILE A 51 4.94 -3.12 3.60
CA ILE A 51 3.81 -3.89 3.10
C ILE A 51 2.63 -2.91 2.93
N PRO A 52 2.52 -2.23 1.77
CA PRO A 52 1.51 -1.21 1.56
C PRO A 52 0.11 -1.80 1.77
N LEU A 53 -0.78 -0.99 2.32
CA LEU A 53 -2.15 -1.32 2.71
C LEU A 53 -2.29 -2.35 3.84
N VAL A 54 -1.58 -3.49 3.78
CA VAL A 54 -1.66 -4.53 4.82
C VAL A 54 -1.05 -4.03 6.13
N GLY A 55 0.06 -3.29 6.07
CA GLY A 55 0.74 -2.75 7.24
C GLY A 55 -0.17 -1.89 8.12
N PRO A 56 -0.79 -0.82 7.60
CA PRO A 56 -1.76 -0.02 8.35
C PRO A 56 -2.97 -0.84 8.81
N MET A 57 -3.50 -1.74 7.97
CA MET A 57 -4.68 -2.57 8.29
C MET A 57 -4.50 -3.37 9.57
N ILE A 58 -3.32 -3.96 9.77
CA ILE A 58 -3.00 -4.71 10.98
C ILE A 58 -3.08 -3.83 12.24
N VAL A 59 -2.80 -2.54 12.12
CA VAL A 59 -2.80 -1.60 13.25
C VAL A 59 -4.19 -0.98 13.48
N TRP A 60 -4.84 -0.44 12.43
CA TRP A 60 -6.08 0.32 12.62
C TRP A 60 -7.31 -0.57 12.82
N ILE A 61 -7.35 -1.79 12.26
CA ILE A 61 -8.48 -2.73 12.44
C ILE A 61 -8.71 -3.07 13.92
N PRO A 62 -7.71 -3.55 14.70
CA PRO A 62 -7.92 -3.86 16.12
C PRO A 62 -8.25 -2.60 16.93
N VAL A 63 -7.72 -1.43 16.56
CA VAL A 63 -8.07 -0.15 17.18
C VAL A 63 -9.53 0.20 16.93
N ALA A 64 -10.01 0.10 15.69
CA ALA A 64 -11.39 0.36 15.33
C ALA A 64 -12.34 -0.64 16.00
N ALA A 65 -11.96 -1.93 16.04
CA ALA A 65 -12.71 -2.96 16.74
C ALA A 65 -12.83 -2.64 18.24
N ARG A 66 -11.74 -2.25 18.90
CA ARG A 66 -11.76 -1.85 20.30
C ARG A 66 -12.66 -0.62 20.54
N LEU A 67 -12.64 0.35 19.64
CA LEU A 67 -13.49 1.54 19.72
C LEU A 67 -14.98 1.21 19.51
N ALA A 68 -15.30 0.23 18.67
CA ALA A 68 -16.65 -0.30 18.51
C ALA A 68 -17.10 -1.06 19.76
N LEU A 69 -16.24 -1.89 20.36
CA LEU A 69 -16.52 -2.60 21.62
C LEU A 69 -16.76 -1.64 22.79
N ASP A 70 -16.07 -0.49 22.80
CA ASP A 70 -16.27 0.60 23.77
C ASP A 70 -17.59 1.38 23.52
N GLY A 71 -18.45 0.95 22.59
CA GLY A 71 -19.74 1.57 22.25
C GLY A 71 -19.64 2.82 21.37
N GLN A 72 -18.43 3.19 20.92
CA GLN A 72 -18.18 4.41 20.15
C GLN A 72 -18.22 4.14 18.64
N HIS A 73 -19.34 3.61 18.15
CA HIS A 73 -19.48 3.12 16.78
C HIS A 73 -19.24 4.23 15.73
N GLY A 74 -19.66 5.47 16.01
CA GLY A 74 -19.42 6.61 15.13
C GLY A 74 -17.94 6.93 14.93
N ARG A 75 -17.14 6.89 16.01
CA ARG A 75 -15.69 7.10 15.92
C ARG A 75 -15.00 5.93 15.21
N ALA A 76 -15.45 4.70 15.44
CA ALA A 76 -14.93 3.52 14.75
C ALA A 76 -15.17 3.59 13.24
N ALA A 77 -16.38 3.99 12.82
CA ALA A 77 -16.72 4.16 11.41
C ALA A 77 -15.93 5.29 10.75
N LEU A 78 -15.80 6.45 11.40
CA LEU A 78 -15.03 7.58 10.88
C LEU A 78 -13.53 7.26 10.78
N LEU A 79 -12.97 6.55 11.78
CA LEU A 79 -11.59 6.08 11.74
C LEU A 79 -11.38 5.11 10.56
N ALA A 80 -12.26 4.14 10.37
CA ALA A 80 -12.20 3.21 9.24
C ALA A 80 -12.29 3.96 7.90
N LEU A 81 -13.17 4.95 7.80
CA LEU A 81 -13.32 5.79 6.61
C LEU A 81 -12.06 6.61 6.32
N TRP A 82 -11.44 7.20 7.34
CA TRP A 82 -10.18 7.92 7.22
C TRP A 82 -9.05 7.02 6.71
N PHE A 83 -8.90 5.82 7.28
CA PHE A 83 -7.87 4.88 6.86
C PHE A 83 -8.12 4.36 5.44
N ALA A 84 -9.37 4.10 5.06
CA ALA A 84 -9.70 3.67 3.70
C ALA A 84 -9.48 4.79 2.66
N LEU A 85 -9.95 6.01 2.93
CA LEU A 85 -9.96 7.10 1.95
C LEU A 85 -8.69 7.95 1.95
N VAL A 86 -8.11 8.24 3.11
CA VAL A 86 -6.96 9.15 3.20
C VAL A 86 -5.67 8.35 3.16
N VAL A 87 -5.50 7.42 4.10
CA VAL A 87 -4.27 6.61 4.22
C VAL A 87 -4.15 5.66 3.02
N GLY A 88 -5.21 4.91 2.70
CA GLY A 88 -5.21 3.98 1.55
C GLY A 88 -4.96 4.67 0.21
N THR A 89 -5.46 5.89 0.00
CA THR A 89 -5.23 6.63 -1.26
C THR A 89 -3.85 7.26 -1.30
N SER A 90 -3.28 7.64 -0.15
CA SER A 90 -1.93 8.21 -0.10
C SER A 90 -0.87 7.22 -0.64
N ASP A 91 -0.96 5.93 -0.30
CA ASP A 91 -0.08 4.89 -0.86
C ASP A 91 -0.24 4.73 -2.38
N ASN A 92 -1.45 4.97 -2.90
CA ASN A 92 -1.78 4.85 -4.32
C ASN A 92 -1.34 6.05 -5.15
N VAL A 93 -1.20 7.23 -4.54
CA VAL A 93 -0.86 8.49 -5.23
C VAL A 93 0.61 8.86 -5.06
N VAL A 94 1.15 8.71 -3.84
CA VAL A 94 2.50 9.15 -3.52
C VAL A 94 3.55 8.28 -4.22
N ARG A 95 3.29 6.98 -4.33
CA ARG A 95 4.20 6.00 -4.96
C ARG A 95 4.42 6.21 -6.46
N PRO A 96 3.39 6.41 -7.32
CA PRO A 96 3.60 6.71 -8.74
C PRO A 96 4.26 8.08 -8.97
N ILE A 97 3.95 9.09 -8.14
CA ILE A 97 4.58 10.42 -8.24
C ILE A 97 6.08 10.35 -7.97
N LEU A 98 6.51 9.58 -6.95
CA LEU A 98 7.93 9.49 -6.57
C LEU A 98 8.76 8.61 -7.50
N VAL A 99 8.17 7.57 -8.11
CA VAL A 99 8.94 6.56 -8.86
C VAL A 99 8.84 6.71 -10.38
N GLY A 100 7.91 7.52 -10.88
CA GLY A 100 7.67 7.69 -12.31
C GLY A 100 6.88 6.53 -12.90
N SER A 101 5.91 6.86 -13.76
CA SER A 101 4.84 6.01 -14.29
C SER A 101 5.23 4.84 -15.20
N ARG A 102 6.41 4.21 -15.05
CA ARG A 102 6.71 2.95 -15.75
C ARG A 102 6.03 1.78 -15.02
N SER A 103 4.78 1.52 -15.41
CA SER A 103 4.03 0.26 -15.22
C SER A 103 4.17 -0.40 -13.84
N ARG A 104 3.92 0.35 -12.76
CA ARG A 104 3.76 -0.25 -11.42
C ARG A 104 2.29 -0.50 -11.17
N LEU A 105 1.94 -1.77 -10.94
CA LEU A 105 0.60 -2.20 -10.52
C LEU A 105 0.09 -1.30 -9.38
N PRO A 106 -0.98 -0.52 -9.61
CA PRO A 106 -1.64 0.24 -8.55
C PRO A 106 -1.99 -0.66 -7.37
N ALA A 107 -1.86 -0.17 -6.12
CA ALA A 107 -2.12 -1.02 -4.97
C ALA A 107 -3.58 -1.52 -4.95
N ALA A 108 -4.52 -0.75 -5.50
CA ALA A 108 -5.89 -1.20 -5.72
C ALA A 108 -5.99 -2.50 -6.55
N ILE A 109 -5.18 -2.64 -7.60
CA ILE A 109 -5.14 -3.87 -8.40
C ILE A 109 -4.56 -5.02 -7.55
N VAL A 110 -3.51 -4.76 -6.77
CA VAL A 110 -2.93 -5.75 -5.84
C VAL A 110 -3.97 -6.26 -4.84
N VAL A 111 -4.82 -5.38 -4.31
CA VAL A 111 -5.93 -5.74 -3.40
C VAL A 111 -6.90 -6.69 -4.05
N VAL A 112 -7.32 -6.38 -5.27
CA VAL A 112 -8.19 -7.27 -6.06
C VAL A 112 -7.51 -8.63 -6.25
N GLY A 113 -6.20 -8.65 -6.49
CA GLY A 113 -5.39 -9.88 -6.55
C GLY A 113 -5.39 -10.67 -5.25
N VAL A 114 -5.22 -10.02 -4.10
CA VAL A 114 -5.27 -10.67 -2.79
C VAL A 114 -6.67 -11.21 -2.50
N LEU A 115 -7.72 -10.41 -2.66
CA LEU A 115 -9.10 -10.83 -2.40
C LEU A 115 -9.55 -11.97 -3.34
N GLY A 116 -9.21 -11.87 -4.63
CA GLY A 116 -9.47 -12.92 -5.61
C GLY A 116 -8.66 -14.18 -5.33
N GLY A 117 -7.39 -14.02 -5.00
CA GLY A 117 -6.49 -15.11 -4.62
C GLY A 117 -6.96 -15.84 -3.37
N VAL A 118 -7.40 -15.12 -2.34
CA VAL A 118 -7.94 -15.70 -1.09
C VAL A 118 -9.21 -16.51 -1.38
N ARG A 119 -10.08 -16.03 -2.27
CA ARG A 119 -11.26 -16.80 -2.70
C ARG A 119 -10.91 -18.06 -3.49
N ALA A 120 -9.87 -18.04 -4.32
CA ALA A 120 -9.48 -19.17 -5.16
C ALA A 120 -8.61 -20.21 -4.43
N PHE A 121 -7.65 -19.75 -3.62
CA PHE A 121 -6.59 -20.58 -3.02
C PHE A 121 -6.57 -20.56 -1.48
N GLY A 122 -7.56 -19.92 -0.84
CA GLY A 122 -7.60 -19.80 0.62
C GLY A 122 -6.47 -18.93 1.18
N ALA A 123 -5.92 -19.29 2.35
CA ALA A 123 -4.87 -18.50 3.01
C ALA A 123 -3.61 -18.31 2.15
N MET A 124 -3.23 -19.30 1.33
CA MET A 124 -2.11 -19.22 0.39
C MET A 124 -2.33 -18.16 -0.71
N GLY A 125 -3.59 -17.80 -0.96
CA GLY A 125 -4.01 -16.78 -1.91
C GLY A 125 -3.52 -15.37 -1.58
N ILE A 126 -3.15 -15.08 -0.33
CA ILE A 126 -2.56 -13.78 0.05
C ILE A 126 -1.22 -13.55 -0.67
N PHE A 127 -0.43 -14.61 -0.84
CA PHE A 127 0.84 -14.55 -1.56
C PHE A 127 0.68 -14.85 -3.05
N LEU A 128 -0.08 -15.89 -3.39
CA LEU A 128 -0.28 -16.29 -4.80
C LEU A 128 -1.04 -15.24 -5.61
N GLY A 129 -2.04 -14.58 -5.02
CA GLY A 129 -2.91 -13.62 -5.69
C GLY A 129 -2.14 -12.47 -6.37
N PRO A 130 -1.33 -11.71 -5.62
CA PRO A 130 -0.47 -10.66 -6.19
C PRO A 130 0.52 -11.17 -7.24
N ILE A 131 1.09 -12.36 -7.02
CA ILE A 131 2.10 -12.94 -7.93
C ILE A 131 1.46 -13.26 -9.29
N ILE A 132 0.31 -13.94 -9.28
CA ILE A 132 -0.42 -14.33 -10.50
C ILE A 132 -0.95 -13.08 -11.21
N LEU A 133 -1.45 -12.09 -10.46
CA LEU A 133 -1.94 -10.85 -11.05
C LEU A 133 -0.82 -10.04 -11.69
N ALA A 134 0.35 -9.98 -11.04
CA ALA A 134 1.51 -9.29 -11.59
C ALA A 134 2.02 -9.95 -12.87
N SER A 135 2.07 -11.28 -12.93
CA SER A 135 2.47 -12.00 -14.15
C SER A 135 1.43 -11.83 -15.27
N ALA A 136 0.13 -11.87 -14.95
CA ALA A 136 -0.92 -11.63 -15.93
C ALA A 136 -0.83 -10.23 -16.53
N VAL A 137 -0.67 -9.19 -15.71
CA VAL A 137 -0.50 -7.82 -16.20
C VAL A 137 0.78 -7.68 -17.01
N ALA A 138 1.89 -8.29 -16.60
CA ALA A 138 3.14 -8.26 -17.37
C ALA A 138 3.00 -8.91 -18.75
N VAL A 139 2.26 -10.02 -18.85
CA VAL A 139 1.99 -10.71 -20.13
C VAL A 139 1.10 -9.84 -21.02
N VAL A 140 0.06 -9.22 -20.47
CA VAL A 140 -0.82 -8.29 -21.19
C VAL A 140 -0.04 -7.06 -21.68
N ASP A 141 0.82 -6.49 -20.83
CA ASP A 141 1.70 -5.38 -21.17
C ASP A 141 2.62 -5.78 -22.34
N ALA A 142 3.26 -6.95 -22.28
CA ALA A 142 4.11 -7.45 -23.35
C ALA A 142 3.37 -7.71 -24.67
N LEU A 143 2.14 -8.25 -24.61
CA LEU A 143 1.33 -8.57 -25.80
C LEU A 143 0.66 -7.34 -26.42
N LEU A 144 0.24 -6.36 -25.62
CA LEU A 144 -0.51 -5.19 -26.09
C LEU A 144 0.38 -3.96 -26.34
N LEU A 145 1.53 -3.85 -25.68
CA LEU A 145 2.50 -2.77 -25.83
C LEU A 145 3.80 -3.30 -26.44
N SER A 146 3.72 -4.01 -27.57
CA SER A 146 4.90 -4.26 -28.40
C SER A 146 5.14 -3.06 -29.35
N PRO A 147 6.04 -2.11 -29.07
CA PRO A 147 6.75 -1.41 -30.14
C PRO A 147 7.67 -2.42 -30.85
N GLU A 148 7.61 -2.46 -32.18
CA GLU A 148 8.55 -3.17 -33.04
C GLU A 148 10.01 -2.92 -32.59
N PRO A 149 10.82 -3.96 -32.31
CA PRO A 149 12.22 -3.79 -31.96
C PRO A 149 13.04 -3.49 -33.22
N GLY A 150 13.08 -2.21 -33.66
CA GLY A 150 13.76 -1.88 -34.92
C GLY A 150 14.05 -0.42 -35.28
N ALA A 151 13.91 0.59 -34.42
CA ALA A 151 14.09 1.98 -34.83
C ALA A 151 14.91 2.85 -33.85
N ASP A 152 16.14 2.44 -33.54
CA ASP A 152 17.27 3.37 -33.42
C ASP A 152 18.60 2.58 -33.46
N ARG A 153 19.16 2.44 -34.66
CA ARG A 153 20.57 2.12 -34.87
C ARG A 153 21.12 3.15 -35.86
N PRO A 154 22.02 4.04 -35.44
CA PRO A 154 23.19 4.35 -36.24
C PRO A 154 24.27 3.27 -36.06
#